data_AF-A0A2V8NNT5-F1
#
_entry.id   AF-A0A2V8NNT5-F1
#
_cell.length_a   1.000
_cell.length_b   1.000
_cell.length_c   1.000
_cell.angle_alpha   90.00
_cell.angle_beta   90.00
_cell.angle_gamma   90.00
#
_symmetry.space_group_name_H-M   'P 1'
#
loop_
_entity.id
_entity.type
_entity.pdbx_description
1 polymer ?
#
loop_
_entity_poly.entity_id
_entity_poly.type
_entity_poly.pdbx_seq_one_letter_code
_entity_poly.pdbx_strand_id
1 'polypeptide(L)'
;ERIFERLGFKTIKTEDGWSVQAPSHRVDIGGEEDLLDEIARHYGFDKFPATLPAWSGYGSALPFETEERLLRNRLASAGYSEIVTMAFSDDASERKFRPDVEPIKLMNPMVENESILRTSLVPSTLRTIEWNLNHGIRDLQFYELGKVYRNGAENRLLILAATGALRTKSVHEPERDFNFYDLKGGVEDILQTFDVSLPADRENLPAYYHPGRAARFGEVAVFGELHPESAEMFKLRQRIYIAELNVETIFRTETRHSVEPIPRFPSIRRDLSLLLDKDTRYEDVHAAVTSAGIPDLIQIRPIDRMESGPFPESKYSLAISLIYQSNERTLTDEEVDQFDRQILGLLEQRLGAQLRK
;
A
#
# COMPACT_ATOMS: atom_id res chain seq x y z
N GLU A 1 6.31 20.13 -57.76
CA GLU A 1 5.69 20.23 -59.11
C GLU A 1 5.09 18.90 -59.55
N ARG A 2 5.88 17.91 -60.04
CA ARG A 2 5.33 16.63 -60.57
C ARG A 2 4.32 15.92 -59.66
N ILE A 3 4.54 15.92 -58.34
CA ILE A 3 3.60 15.32 -57.37
C ILE A 3 2.27 16.08 -57.39
N PHE A 4 2.30 17.39 -57.15
CA PHE A 4 1.13 18.26 -57.14
C PHE A 4 0.34 18.25 -58.47
N GLU A 5 1.02 18.27 -59.61
CA GLU A 5 0.36 18.21 -60.93
C GLU A 5 -0.40 16.90 -61.14
N ARG A 6 0.20 15.76 -60.76
CA ARG A 6 -0.46 14.44 -60.83
C ARG A 6 -1.67 14.33 -59.92
N LEU A 7 -1.68 15.12 -58.85
CA LEU A 7 -2.79 15.22 -57.91
C LEU A 7 -3.83 16.27 -58.30
N GLY A 8 -3.64 16.96 -59.43
CA GLY A 8 -4.59 17.94 -59.94
C GLY A 8 -4.50 19.33 -59.31
N PHE A 9 -3.44 19.62 -58.55
CA PHE A 9 -3.18 20.95 -58.00
C PHE A 9 -2.60 21.85 -59.10
N LYS A 10 -2.99 23.13 -59.10
CA LYS A 10 -2.35 24.14 -59.96
C LYS A 10 -1.19 24.77 -59.21
N THR A 11 0.02 24.71 -59.77
CA THR A 11 1.22 25.25 -59.14
C THR A 11 1.82 26.39 -59.96
N ILE A 12 2.11 27.51 -59.32
CA ILE A 12 2.83 28.66 -59.90
C ILE A 12 4.13 28.82 -59.11
N LYS A 13 5.28 28.79 -59.80
CA LYS A 13 6.57 29.03 -59.17
C LYS A 13 6.75 30.51 -58.87
N THR A 14 7.22 30.83 -57.66
CA THR A 14 7.52 32.19 -57.20
C THR A 14 9.02 32.31 -56.88
N GLU A 15 9.50 33.51 -56.50
CA GLU A 15 10.90 33.70 -56.09
C GLU A 15 11.27 32.88 -54.85
N ASP A 16 10.34 32.76 -53.89
CA ASP A 16 10.57 32.09 -52.60
C ASP A 16 10.00 30.64 -52.53
N GLY A 17 9.41 30.11 -53.60
CA GLY A 17 8.85 28.75 -53.60
C GLY A 17 7.74 28.51 -54.61
N TRP A 18 6.58 28.04 -54.14
CA TRP A 18 5.41 27.70 -54.97
C TRP A 18 4.12 28.27 -54.38
N SER A 19 3.31 28.90 -55.21
CA SER A 19 1.89 29.13 -54.94
C SER A 19 1.10 27.94 -55.49
N VAL A 20 0.34 27.28 -54.62
CA VAL A 20 -0.38 26.04 -54.96
C VAL A 20 -1.87 26.24 -54.72
N GLN A 21 -2.69 26.01 -55.74
CA GLN A 21 -4.14 25.99 -55.65
C GLN A 21 -4.63 24.54 -55.67
N ALA A 22 -5.26 24.11 -54.57
CA ALA A 22 -5.88 22.80 -54.46
C ALA A 22 -7.07 22.65 -55.42
N PRO A 23 -7.31 21.44 -55.96
CA PRO A 23 -8.50 21.17 -56.75
C PRO A 23 -9.74 21.13 -55.85
N SER A 24 -10.92 21.44 -56.41
CA SER A 24 -12.18 21.59 -55.66
C SER A 24 -12.65 20.33 -54.91
N HIS A 25 -12.14 19.15 -55.24
CA HIS A 25 -12.49 17.89 -54.58
C HIS A 25 -11.58 17.56 -53.38
N ARG A 26 -10.49 18.30 -53.17
CA ARG A 26 -9.57 18.14 -52.03
C ARG A 26 -9.95 19.13 -50.93
N VAL A 27 -10.98 18.76 -50.17
CA VAL A 27 -11.53 19.55 -49.06
C VAL A 27 -10.67 19.51 -47.79
N ASP A 28 -9.68 18.62 -47.79
CA ASP A 28 -8.71 18.38 -46.72
C ASP A 28 -7.47 19.30 -46.80
N ILE A 29 -7.31 20.05 -47.90
CA ILE A 29 -6.18 20.98 -48.07
C ILE A 29 -6.57 22.37 -47.61
N GLY A 30 -6.06 22.79 -46.47
CA GLY A 30 -6.28 24.11 -45.88
C GLY A 30 -5.01 24.91 -45.59
N GLY A 31 -3.86 24.24 -45.43
CA GLY A 31 -2.59 24.84 -45.02
C GLY A 31 -1.37 24.34 -45.81
N GLU A 32 -0.20 24.88 -45.48
CA GLU A 32 1.08 24.48 -46.08
C GLU A 32 1.48 23.05 -45.67
N GLU A 33 1.20 22.69 -44.43
CA GLU A 33 1.42 21.37 -43.84
C GLU A 33 0.73 20.26 -44.63
N ASP A 34 -0.47 20.50 -45.17
CA ASP A 34 -1.19 19.52 -45.99
C ASP A 34 -0.49 19.30 -47.33
N LEU A 35 0.12 20.36 -47.89
CA LEU A 35 0.93 20.26 -49.10
C LEU A 35 2.23 19.50 -48.86
N LEU A 36 2.86 19.72 -47.69
CA LEU A 36 4.05 18.98 -47.26
C LEU A 36 3.72 17.50 -47.03
N ASP A 37 2.55 17.17 -46.47
CA ASP A 37 2.08 15.79 -46.32
C ASP A 37 1.88 15.12 -47.69
N GLU A 38 1.28 15.82 -48.66
CA GLU A 38 1.15 15.29 -50.03
C GLU A 38 2.51 15.01 -50.68
N ILE A 39 3.50 15.87 -50.43
CA ILE A 39 4.87 15.61 -50.86
C ILE A 39 5.43 14.38 -50.14
N ALA A 40 5.32 14.30 -48.81
CA ALA A 40 5.88 13.21 -48.02
C ALA A 40 5.26 11.86 -48.38
N ARG A 41 3.92 11.80 -48.48
CA ARG A 41 3.13 10.62 -48.83
C ARG A 41 3.48 10.08 -50.21
N HIS A 42 3.67 10.94 -51.21
CA HIS A 42 3.97 10.51 -52.58
C HIS A 42 5.45 10.36 -52.89
N TYR A 43 6.33 11.05 -52.17
CA TYR A 43 7.76 10.77 -52.20
C TYR A 43 8.05 9.41 -51.57
N GLY A 44 7.32 9.08 -50.50
CA GLY A 44 7.42 7.85 -49.73
C GLY A 44 8.14 8.10 -48.41
N PHE A 45 7.46 7.86 -47.29
CA PHE A 45 7.97 8.11 -45.94
C PHE A 45 9.30 7.39 -45.66
N ASP A 46 9.48 6.18 -46.19
CA ASP A 46 10.69 5.38 -45.98
C ASP A 46 11.97 5.98 -46.61
N LYS A 47 11.82 6.99 -47.48
CA LYS A 47 12.95 7.66 -48.13
C LYS A 47 13.50 8.84 -47.32
N PHE A 48 12.80 9.28 -46.28
CA PHE A 48 13.32 10.29 -45.39
C PHE A 48 14.35 9.65 -44.44
N PRO A 49 15.53 10.27 -44.24
CA PRO A 49 16.51 9.75 -43.31
C PRO A 49 15.94 9.80 -41.88
N ALA A 50 16.06 8.68 -41.15
CA ALA A 50 15.73 8.67 -39.73
C ALA A 50 16.77 9.50 -38.96
N THR A 51 16.31 10.55 -38.28
CA THR A 51 17.15 11.38 -37.43
C THR A 51 16.52 11.50 -36.05
N LEU A 52 17.35 11.60 -35.01
CA LEU A 52 16.88 11.93 -33.67
C LEU A 52 16.72 13.45 -33.56
N PRO A 53 15.64 13.95 -32.92
CA PRO A 53 15.53 15.37 -32.63
C PRO A 53 16.68 15.80 -31.72
N ALA A 54 17.28 16.95 -32.01
CA ALA A 54 18.30 17.52 -31.13
C ALA A 54 17.62 18.00 -29.83
N TRP A 55 17.98 17.40 -28.69
CA TRP A 55 17.51 17.78 -27.37
C TRP A 55 18.68 17.87 -26.38
N SER A 56 18.72 18.94 -25.58
CA SER A 56 19.81 19.21 -24.63
C SER A 56 19.33 19.45 -23.19
N GLY A 57 18.12 19.01 -22.84
CA GLY A 57 17.56 19.11 -21.50
C GLY A 57 17.75 17.84 -20.66
N TYR A 58 17.56 17.95 -19.35
CA TYR A 58 17.42 16.82 -18.44
C TYR A 58 15.94 16.62 -18.07
N GLY A 59 15.54 15.37 -17.88
CA GLY A 59 14.23 15.04 -17.29
C GLY A 59 14.31 14.99 -15.78
N SER A 60 13.25 15.38 -15.09
CA SER A 60 13.02 15.06 -13.68
C SER A 60 12.06 13.89 -13.59
N ALA A 61 12.18 13.07 -12.54
CA ALA A 61 11.16 12.08 -12.21
C ALA A 61 9.80 12.75 -11.99
N LEU A 62 8.72 12.02 -12.28
CA LEU A 62 7.39 12.48 -11.88
C LEU A 62 7.28 12.47 -10.34
N PRO A 63 6.40 13.31 -9.77
CA PRO A 63 6.13 13.26 -8.33
C PRO A 63 5.81 11.82 -7.90
N PHE A 64 6.49 11.36 -6.85
CA PHE A 64 6.34 10.04 -6.24
C PHE A 64 6.73 8.82 -7.11
N GLU A 65 7.32 9.01 -8.29
CA GLU A 65 7.67 7.90 -9.18
C GLU A 65 8.66 6.91 -8.54
N THR A 66 9.64 7.43 -7.80
CA THR A 66 10.66 6.60 -7.14
C THR A 66 10.06 5.80 -5.99
N GLU A 67 9.18 6.44 -5.24
CA GLU A 67 8.43 5.91 -4.10
C GLU A 67 7.46 4.83 -4.56
N GLU A 68 6.70 5.07 -5.64
CA GLU A 68 5.82 4.06 -6.23
C GLU A 68 6.61 2.84 -6.71
N ARG A 69 7.75 3.05 -7.37
CA ARG A 69 8.61 1.95 -7.82
C ARG A 69 9.17 1.14 -6.65
N LEU A 70 9.60 1.82 -5.59
CA LEU A 70 10.06 1.18 -4.36
C LEU A 70 8.94 0.34 -3.73
N LEU A 71 7.74 0.91 -3.59
CA LEU A 71 6.56 0.24 -3.06
C LEU A 71 6.20 -1.02 -3.87
N ARG A 72 6.11 -0.91 -5.20
CA ARG A 72 5.81 -2.06 -6.08
C ARG A 72 6.85 -3.19 -5.91
N ASN A 73 8.13 -2.84 -5.87
CA ASN A 73 9.20 -3.81 -5.68
C ASN A 73 9.12 -4.50 -4.30
N ARG A 74 8.80 -3.75 -3.24
CA ARG A 74 8.59 -4.29 -1.89
C ARG A 74 7.43 -5.28 -1.84
N LEU A 75 6.28 -4.91 -2.41
CA LEU A 75 5.09 -5.76 -2.43
C LEU A 75 5.31 -7.04 -3.25
N ALA A 76 5.96 -6.94 -4.41
CA ALA A 76 6.33 -8.09 -5.20
C ALA A 76 7.29 -9.03 -4.44
N SER A 77 8.27 -8.47 -3.71
CA SER A 77 9.19 -9.25 -2.87
C SER A 77 8.49 -9.92 -1.68
N ALA A 78 7.39 -9.34 -1.21
CA ALA A 78 6.52 -9.89 -0.16
C ALA A 78 5.50 -10.92 -0.68
N GLY A 79 5.52 -11.24 -1.98
CA GLY A 79 4.66 -12.26 -2.59
C GLY A 79 3.30 -11.77 -3.07
N TYR A 80 3.05 -10.45 -3.07
CA TYR A 80 1.82 -9.90 -3.62
C TYR A 80 1.89 -9.77 -5.16
N SER A 81 0.78 -10.07 -5.83
CA SER A 81 0.60 -9.85 -7.27
C SER A 81 -0.17 -8.55 -7.53
N GLU A 82 0.32 -7.71 -8.45
CA GLU A 82 -0.39 -6.49 -8.84
C GLU A 82 -1.61 -6.85 -9.69
N ILE A 83 -2.77 -6.30 -9.33
CA ILE A 83 -3.98 -6.33 -10.15
C ILE A 83 -4.26 -4.91 -10.65
N VAL A 84 -4.87 -4.82 -11.83
CA VAL A 84 -5.32 -3.55 -12.41
C VAL A 84 -6.79 -3.72 -12.77
N THR A 85 -7.67 -3.12 -11.96
CA THR A 85 -9.11 -3.23 -12.15
C THR A 85 -9.69 -2.00 -12.84
N MET A 86 -10.88 -2.15 -13.41
CA MET A 86 -11.56 -1.03 -14.06
C MET A 86 -11.87 0.08 -13.05
N ALA A 87 -11.78 1.34 -13.49
CA ALA A 87 -12.17 2.49 -12.68
C ALA A 87 -13.69 2.70 -12.61
N PHE A 88 -14.46 1.89 -13.34
CA PHE A 88 -15.91 1.90 -13.36
C PHE A 88 -16.48 0.86 -12.41
N SER A 89 -17.61 1.20 -11.78
CA SER A 89 -18.27 0.37 -10.79
C SER A 89 -19.78 0.56 -10.84
N ASP A 90 -20.49 -0.12 -9.95
CA ASP A 90 -21.94 0.00 -9.75
C ASP A 90 -22.25 0.72 -8.43
N ASP A 91 -23.29 1.56 -8.45
CA ASP A 91 -23.69 2.40 -7.32
C ASP A 91 -24.08 1.56 -6.09
N ALA A 92 -24.73 0.42 -6.30
CA ALA A 92 -25.20 -0.44 -5.22
C ALA A 92 -24.04 -1.01 -4.38
N SER A 93 -22.98 -1.49 -5.04
CA SER A 93 -21.79 -2.01 -4.36
C SER A 93 -21.00 -0.87 -3.70
N GLU A 94 -20.72 0.23 -4.41
CA GLU A 94 -19.92 1.34 -3.87
C GLU A 94 -20.53 1.91 -2.57
N ARG A 95 -21.85 2.15 -2.54
CA ARG A 95 -22.53 2.68 -1.34
C ARG A 95 -22.44 1.77 -0.11
N LYS A 96 -22.15 0.47 -0.27
CA LYS A 96 -21.96 -0.44 0.87
C LYS A 96 -20.60 -0.26 1.54
N PHE A 97 -19.57 0.12 0.77
CA PHE A 97 -18.22 0.34 1.28
C PHE A 97 -17.95 1.82 1.59
N ARG A 98 -18.64 2.74 0.90
CA ARG A 98 -18.53 4.18 1.07
C ARG A 98 -19.93 4.83 1.03
N PRO A 99 -20.78 4.60 2.04
CA PRO A 99 -22.14 5.16 2.07
C PRO A 99 -22.16 6.69 2.09
N ASP A 100 -21.11 7.31 2.64
CA ASP A 100 -21.00 8.76 2.81
C ASP A 100 -20.45 9.50 1.58
N VAL A 101 -20.13 8.78 0.50
CA VAL A 101 -19.58 9.36 -0.73
C VAL A 101 -20.61 9.27 -1.84
N GLU A 102 -20.94 10.41 -2.43
CA GLU A 102 -21.76 10.42 -3.65
C GLU A 102 -20.88 10.14 -4.88
N PRO A 103 -21.14 9.06 -5.63
CA PRO A 103 -20.30 8.69 -6.77
C PRO A 103 -20.54 9.57 -7.99
N ILE A 104 -19.51 9.71 -8.83
CA ILE A 104 -19.60 10.43 -10.10
C ILE A 104 -20.21 9.50 -11.15
N LYS A 105 -21.36 9.89 -11.71
CA LYS A 105 -22.09 9.12 -12.74
C LYS A 105 -21.55 9.39 -14.14
N LEU A 106 -21.44 8.33 -14.94
CA LEU A 106 -21.14 8.45 -16.37
C LEU A 106 -22.41 8.84 -17.13
N MET A 107 -22.28 9.73 -18.12
CA MET A 107 -23.41 10.11 -18.97
C MET A 107 -23.80 9.00 -19.95
N ASN A 108 -22.81 8.31 -20.53
CA ASN A 108 -23.00 7.28 -21.55
C ASN A 108 -22.23 6.00 -21.15
N PRO A 109 -22.66 5.29 -20.10
CA PRO A 109 -21.97 4.07 -19.69
C PRO A 109 -22.13 2.96 -20.73
N MET A 110 -21.08 2.14 -20.89
CA MET A 110 -21.10 1.01 -21.82
C MET A 110 -22.05 -0.11 -21.35
N VAL A 111 -22.15 -0.30 -20.03
CA VAL A 111 -23.04 -1.25 -19.35
C VAL A 111 -23.55 -0.68 -18.03
N GLU A 112 -24.72 -1.12 -17.57
CA GLU A 112 -25.42 -0.56 -16.40
C GLU A 112 -24.64 -0.76 -15.07
N ASN A 113 -23.94 -1.88 -14.93
CA ASN A 113 -23.11 -2.22 -13.78
C ASN A 113 -21.72 -1.55 -13.80
N GLU A 114 -21.48 -0.66 -14.75
CA GLU A 114 -20.27 0.20 -14.86
C GLU A 114 -20.70 1.66 -15.10
N SER A 115 -21.73 2.10 -14.37
CA SER A 115 -22.38 3.41 -14.56
C SER A 115 -21.77 4.55 -13.76
N ILE A 116 -20.82 4.26 -12.86
CA ILE A 116 -20.17 5.25 -12.01
C ILE A 116 -18.65 5.08 -11.98
N LEU A 117 -17.94 6.14 -11.62
CA LEU A 117 -16.54 6.05 -11.20
C LEU A 117 -16.44 5.49 -9.78
N ARG A 118 -15.51 4.55 -9.55
CA ARG A 118 -15.31 3.89 -8.26
C ARG A 118 -14.90 4.87 -7.17
N THR A 119 -15.48 4.70 -5.98
CA THR A 119 -15.18 5.48 -4.78
C THR A 119 -14.26 4.73 -3.83
N SER A 120 -14.13 3.41 -3.98
CA SER A 120 -13.21 2.53 -3.26
C SER A 120 -12.55 1.52 -4.21
N LEU A 121 -11.40 0.99 -3.82
CA LEU A 121 -10.77 -0.16 -4.50
C LEU A 121 -11.33 -1.51 -4.01
N VAL A 122 -12.07 -1.51 -2.91
CA VAL A 122 -12.57 -2.73 -2.26
C VAL A 122 -13.52 -3.52 -3.16
N PRO A 123 -14.57 -2.94 -3.78
CA PRO A 123 -15.50 -3.73 -4.58
C PRO A 123 -14.82 -4.45 -5.75
N SER A 124 -13.97 -3.75 -6.50
CA SER A 124 -13.28 -4.33 -7.66
C SER A 124 -12.27 -5.41 -7.25
N THR A 125 -11.59 -5.21 -6.12
CA THR A 125 -10.68 -6.21 -5.55
C THR A 125 -11.44 -7.45 -5.08
N LEU A 126 -12.60 -7.29 -4.42
CA LEU A 126 -13.44 -8.42 -4.00
C LEU A 126 -14.00 -9.21 -5.18
N ARG A 127 -14.44 -8.56 -6.26
CA ARG A 127 -14.83 -9.25 -7.51
C ARG A 127 -13.66 -9.99 -8.13
N THR A 128 -12.45 -9.45 -8.04
CA THR A 128 -11.23 -10.11 -8.54
C THR A 128 -10.91 -11.37 -7.74
N ILE A 129 -11.06 -11.31 -6.41
CA ILE A 129 -10.94 -12.48 -5.54
C ILE A 129 -12.02 -13.50 -5.88
N GLU A 130 -13.29 -13.10 -5.95
CA GLU A 130 -14.41 -13.97 -6.32
C GLU A 130 -14.14 -14.69 -7.65
N TRP A 131 -13.69 -13.95 -8.66
CA TRP A 131 -13.34 -14.51 -9.96
C TRP A 131 -12.29 -15.60 -9.84
N ASN A 132 -11.18 -15.35 -9.11
CA ASN A 132 -10.12 -16.33 -8.94
C ASN A 132 -10.57 -17.57 -8.14
N LEU A 133 -11.35 -17.37 -7.06
CA LEU A 133 -11.91 -18.47 -6.28
C LEU A 133 -12.83 -19.36 -7.13
N ASN A 134 -13.64 -18.76 -8.01
CA ASN A 134 -14.50 -19.49 -8.95
C ASN A 134 -13.70 -20.27 -10.01
N HIS A 135 -12.44 -19.92 -10.25
CA HIS A 135 -11.52 -20.66 -11.11
C HIS A 135 -10.62 -21.63 -10.32
N GLY A 136 -10.92 -21.87 -9.04
CA GLY A 136 -10.23 -22.86 -8.21
C GLY A 136 -8.91 -22.40 -7.61
N ILE A 137 -8.54 -21.12 -7.77
CA ILE A 137 -7.34 -20.54 -7.16
C ILE A 137 -7.74 -20.02 -5.77
N ARG A 138 -7.24 -20.64 -4.70
CA ARG A 138 -7.69 -20.40 -3.32
C ARG A 138 -6.76 -19.52 -2.49
N ASP A 139 -5.48 -19.49 -2.84
CA ASP A 139 -4.43 -18.80 -2.11
C ASP A 139 -4.05 -17.56 -2.91
N LEU A 140 -4.47 -16.40 -2.43
CA LEU A 140 -4.39 -15.14 -3.17
C LEU A 140 -3.77 -14.06 -2.29
N GLN A 141 -2.81 -13.33 -2.84
CA GLN A 141 -2.24 -12.12 -2.26
C GLN A 141 -2.15 -11.07 -3.37
N PHE A 142 -3.01 -10.07 -3.32
CA PHE A 142 -3.14 -9.02 -4.33
C PHE A 142 -2.84 -7.65 -3.78
N TYR A 143 -2.36 -6.78 -4.65
CA TYR A 143 -2.37 -5.35 -4.41
C TYR A 143 -2.80 -4.58 -5.66
N GLU A 144 -3.37 -3.39 -5.47
CA GLU A 144 -3.60 -2.44 -6.55
C GLU A 144 -3.23 -1.04 -6.09
N LEU A 145 -2.45 -0.34 -6.92
CA LEU A 145 -2.21 1.10 -6.78
C LEU A 145 -3.13 1.87 -7.72
N GLY A 146 -4.29 2.25 -7.20
CA GLY A 146 -5.43 2.69 -8.00
C GLY A 146 -5.91 4.10 -7.64
N LYS A 147 -6.55 4.76 -8.61
CA LYS A 147 -7.27 6.01 -8.36
C LYS A 147 -8.69 5.73 -7.88
N VAL A 148 -9.18 6.53 -6.96
CA VAL A 148 -10.59 6.60 -6.56
C VAL A 148 -11.09 8.02 -6.70
N TYR A 149 -12.40 8.16 -6.93
CA TYR A 149 -13.02 9.44 -7.24
C TYR A 149 -14.01 9.79 -6.12
N ARG A 150 -13.72 10.86 -5.37
CA ARG A 150 -14.53 11.28 -4.22
C ARG A 150 -14.65 12.80 -4.20
N ASN A 151 -15.87 13.31 -4.03
CA ASN A 151 -16.11 14.76 -3.88
C ASN A 151 -15.49 15.63 -5.00
N GLY A 152 -15.46 15.13 -6.24
CA GLY A 152 -14.84 15.83 -7.37
C GLY A 152 -13.31 15.83 -7.39
N ALA A 153 -12.66 15.15 -6.44
CA ALA A 153 -11.22 14.93 -6.41
C ALA A 153 -10.86 13.50 -6.85
N GLU A 154 -9.66 13.37 -7.39
CA GLU A 154 -9.02 12.10 -7.70
C GLU A 154 -7.94 11.85 -6.63
N ASN A 155 -8.02 10.72 -5.96
CA ASN A 155 -7.05 10.32 -4.94
C ASN A 155 -6.44 8.98 -5.30
N ARG A 156 -5.13 8.86 -5.12
CA ARG A 156 -4.41 7.61 -5.30
C ARG A 156 -4.33 6.85 -3.98
N LEU A 157 -4.81 5.61 -4.01
CA LEU A 157 -4.81 4.70 -2.86
C LEU A 157 -4.09 3.40 -3.23
N LEU A 158 -3.54 2.74 -2.21
CA LEU A 158 -3.12 1.35 -2.28
C LEU A 158 -4.16 0.49 -1.58
N ILE A 159 -4.53 -0.62 -2.19
CA ILE A 159 -5.22 -1.71 -1.52
C ILE A 159 -4.33 -2.95 -1.48
N LEU A 160 -4.30 -3.63 -0.35
CA LEU A 160 -3.79 -5.00 -0.21
C LEU A 160 -4.99 -5.89 0.06
N ALA A 161 -5.01 -7.09 -0.52
CA ALA A 161 -6.00 -8.09 -0.17
C ALA A 161 -5.38 -9.50 -0.19
N ALA A 162 -5.77 -10.33 0.77
CA ALA A 162 -5.28 -11.69 0.86
C ALA A 162 -6.35 -12.67 1.36
N THR A 163 -6.27 -13.91 0.91
CA THR A 163 -7.09 -15.04 1.38
C THR A 163 -6.39 -16.37 1.16
N GLY A 164 -6.81 -17.41 1.89
CA GLY A 164 -6.25 -18.75 1.81
C GLY A 164 -4.94 -18.92 2.57
N ALA A 165 -4.11 -19.85 2.10
CA ALA A 165 -2.83 -20.17 2.68
C ALA A 165 -1.78 -19.09 2.36
N LEU A 166 -1.06 -18.61 3.38
CA LEU A 166 0.18 -17.85 3.16
C LEU A 166 1.31 -18.79 2.74
N ARG A 167 1.33 -20.01 3.31
CA ARG A 167 2.27 -21.06 2.94
C ARG A 167 1.50 -22.35 2.69
N THR A 168 1.69 -22.90 1.52
CA THR A 168 1.14 -24.20 1.15
C THR A 168 1.93 -25.31 1.83
N LYS A 169 1.26 -26.43 2.11
CA LYS A 169 1.90 -27.61 2.69
C LYS A 169 3.04 -28.08 1.81
N SER A 170 4.21 -28.28 2.41
CA SER A 170 5.36 -28.93 1.78
C SER A 170 5.86 -30.12 2.60
N VAL A 171 6.91 -30.79 2.11
CA VAL A 171 7.57 -31.86 2.87
C VAL A 171 8.33 -31.34 4.10
N HIS A 172 8.61 -30.03 4.16
CA HIS A 172 9.40 -29.41 5.23
C HIS A 172 8.57 -28.51 6.14
N GLU A 173 7.44 -28.00 5.66
CA GLU A 173 6.61 -27.04 6.39
C GLU A 173 5.11 -27.43 6.34
N PRO A 174 4.38 -27.29 7.45
CA PRO A 174 2.93 -27.43 7.45
C PRO A 174 2.28 -26.28 6.67
N GLU A 175 1.03 -26.49 6.28
CA GLU A 175 0.19 -25.41 5.77
C GLU A 175 -0.04 -24.35 6.85
N ARG A 176 0.02 -23.08 6.47
CA ARG A 176 -0.30 -21.95 7.34
C ARG A 176 -1.18 -20.96 6.60
N ASP A 177 -2.38 -20.75 7.14
CA ASP A 177 -3.31 -19.74 6.66
C ASP A 177 -2.78 -18.33 6.85
N PHE A 178 -3.06 -17.48 5.86
CA PHE A 178 -2.88 -16.05 5.98
C PHE A 178 -3.80 -15.52 7.10
N ASN A 179 -3.28 -14.67 7.98
CA ASN A 179 -4.04 -14.13 9.09
C ASN A 179 -3.87 -12.61 9.27
N PHE A 180 -4.59 -12.06 10.25
CA PHE A 180 -4.57 -10.62 10.55
C PHE A 180 -3.16 -10.05 10.78
N TYR A 181 -2.28 -10.81 11.44
CA TYR A 181 -0.92 -10.35 11.75
C TYR A 181 -0.01 -10.37 10.53
N ASP A 182 -0.28 -11.22 9.53
CA ASP A 182 0.43 -11.18 8.25
C ASP A 182 0.06 -9.90 7.47
N LEU A 183 -1.22 -9.52 7.46
CA LEU A 183 -1.64 -8.24 6.89
C LEU A 183 -1.03 -7.06 7.64
N LYS A 184 -1.10 -7.09 8.99
CA LYS A 184 -0.52 -6.05 9.85
C LYS A 184 0.97 -5.86 9.56
N GLY A 185 1.73 -6.96 9.49
CA GLY A 185 3.16 -6.93 9.15
C GLY A 185 3.42 -6.33 7.77
N GLY A 186 2.60 -6.64 6.77
CA GLY A 186 2.70 -6.02 5.44
C GLY A 186 2.43 -4.51 5.47
N VAL A 187 1.43 -4.06 6.23
CA VAL A 187 1.14 -2.62 6.42
C VAL A 187 2.28 -1.93 7.17
N GLU A 188 2.79 -2.52 8.25
CA GLU A 188 3.91 -1.99 9.02
C GLU A 188 5.20 -1.92 8.19
N ASP A 189 5.49 -2.90 7.33
CA ASP A 189 6.65 -2.88 6.42
C ASP A 189 6.56 -1.73 5.40
N ILE A 190 5.36 -1.45 4.88
CA ILE A 190 5.13 -0.31 3.99
C ILE A 190 5.38 1.00 4.74
N LEU A 191 4.75 1.19 5.90
CA LEU A 191 4.90 2.41 6.68
C LEU A 191 6.37 2.63 7.09
N GLN A 192 7.06 1.57 7.53
CA GLN A 192 8.48 1.62 7.89
C GLN A 192 9.37 1.92 6.68
N THR A 193 9.05 1.41 5.48
CA THR A 193 9.82 1.70 4.26
C THR A 193 9.83 3.21 3.92
N PHE A 194 8.82 3.95 4.36
CA PHE A 194 8.70 5.40 4.19
C PHE A 194 8.83 6.18 5.51
N ASP A 195 9.41 5.55 6.54
CA ASP A 195 9.65 6.13 7.88
C ASP A 195 8.40 6.73 8.55
N VAL A 196 7.22 6.19 8.25
CA VAL A 196 5.97 6.56 8.90
C VAL A 196 5.80 5.69 10.14
N SER A 197 5.77 6.32 11.31
CA SER A 197 5.47 5.65 12.59
C SER A 197 4.21 6.23 13.19
N LEU A 198 3.18 5.39 13.29
CA LEU A 198 1.87 5.75 13.85
C LEU A 198 1.41 4.65 14.81
N PRO A 199 0.77 5.00 15.93
CA PRO A 199 0.16 4.00 16.79
C PRO A 199 -1.02 3.33 16.08
N ALA A 200 -1.23 2.05 16.36
CA ALA A 200 -2.44 1.37 15.94
C ALA A 200 -3.60 1.74 16.88
N ASP A 201 -4.78 1.96 16.32
CA ASP A 201 -6.01 2.09 17.08
C ASP A 201 -7.15 1.29 16.43
N ARG A 202 -8.30 1.24 17.11
CA ARG A 202 -9.48 0.47 16.69
C ARG A 202 -10.73 1.35 16.63
N GLU A 203 -10.56 2.66 16.60
CA GLU A 203 -11.65 3.62 16.61
C GLU A 203 -12.09 3.97 15.19
N ASN A 204 -13.36 4.31 15.00
CA ASN A 204 -13.91 4.78 13.71
C ASN A 204 -13.60 3.87 12.52
N LEU A 205 -13.57 2.55 12.75
CA LEU A 205 -13.32 1.56 11.70
C LEU A 205 -14.54 1.46 10.76
N PRO A 206 -14.32 1.37 9.44
CA PRO A 206 -15.41 1.17 8.49
C PRO A 206 -16.20 -0.11 8.78
N ALA A 207 -17.54 -0.03 8.66
CA ALA A 207 -18.45 -1.11 9.05
C ALA A 207 -18.28 -2.42 8.28
N TYR A 208 -17.64 -2.40 7.10
CA TYR A 208 -17.37 -3.62 6.33
C TYR A 208 -16.18 -4.43 6.88
N TYR A 209 -15.47 -3.95 7.90
CA TYR A 209 -14.48 -4.74 8.62
C TYR A 209 -15.09 -5.49 9.81
N HIS A 210 -14.49 -6.61 10.19
CA HIS A 210 -14.85 -7.32 11.41
C HIS A 210 -14.44 -6.50 12.65
N PRO A 211 -15.37 -6.18 13.59
CA PRO A 211 -15.10 -5.25 14.71
C PRO A 211 -14.01 -5.76 15.66
N GLY A 212 -13.91 -7.09 15.78
CA GLY A 212 -12.89 -7.79 16.57
C GLY A 212 -11.50 -7.86 15.95
N ARG A 213 -11.37 -7.66 14.63
CA ARG A 213 -10.19 -8.05 13.83
C ARG A 213 -9.86 -7.01 12.76
N ALA A 214 -9.86 -5.76 13.18
CA ALA A 214 -9.49 -4.63 12.35
C ALA A 214 -8.84 -3.54 13.21
N ALA A 215 -7.99 -2.75 12.56
CA ALA A 215 -7.25 -1.66 13.16
C ALA A 215 -6.95 -0.60 12.10
N ARG A 216 -6.48 0.55 12.53
CA ARG A 216 -5.97 1.61 11.65
C ARG A 216 -4.69 2.22 12.23
N PHE A 217 -3.91 2.81 11.35
CA PHE A 217 -2.77 3.67 11.68
C PHE A 217 -3.13 5.10 11.30
N GLY A 218 -3.74 5.82 12.24
CA GLY A 218 -4.32 7.13 12.00
C GLY A 218 -5.27 7.14 10.78
N GLU A 219 -5.18 8.19 9.96
CA GLU A 219 -5.92 8.29 8.69
C GLU A 219 -5.16 7.72 7.49
N VAL A 220 -3.96 7.18 7.71
CA VAL A 220 -3.07 6.72 6.63
C VAL A 220 -3.41 5.33 6.16
N ALA A 221 -3.72 4.42 7.08
CA ALA A 221 -4.02 3.03 6.75
C ALA A 221 -5.16 2.49 7.61
N VAL A 222 -6.06 1.74 7.00
CA VAL A 222 -7.08 0.93 7.69
C VAL A 222 -7.00 -0.50 7.18
N PHE A 223 -7.03 -1.48 8.08
CA PHE A 223 -6.78 -2.87 7.70
C PHE A 223 -7.47 -3.84 8.64
N GLY A 224 -7.80 -5.02 8.13
CA GLY A 224 -8.42 -6.06 8.93
C GLY A 224 -9.05 -7.18 8.13
N GLU A 225 -9.71 -8.08 8.84
CA GLU A 225 -10.58 -9.09 8.25
C GLU A 225 -11.90 -8.46 7.79
N LEU A 226 -12.34 -8.79 6.59
CA LEU A 226 -13.64 -8.40 6.05
C LEU A 226 -14.77 -8.97 6.91
N HIS A 227 -15.80 -8.17 7.16
CA HIS A 227 -16.99 -8.62 7.89
C HIS A 227 -17.70 -9.74 7.11
N PRO A 228 -18.21 -10.81 7.78
CA PRO A 228 -18.89 -11.91 7.10
C PRO A 228 -20.06 -11.48 6.20
N GLU A 229 -20.84 -10.49 6.61
CA GLU A 229 -21.94 -9.95 5.79
C GLU A 229 -21.44 -9.30 4.50
N SER A 230 -20.32 -8.59 4.56
CA SER A 230 -19.68 -8.00 3.38
C SER A 230 -19.07 -9.07 2.48
N ALA A 231 -18.53 -10.16 3.04
CA ALA A 231 -18.01 -11.29 2.28
C ALA A 231 -19.13 -12.04 1.53
N GLU A 232 -20.28 -12.25 2.18
CA GLU A 232 -21.42 -12.97 1.61
C GLU A 232 -22.01 -12.25 0.38
N MET A 233 -21.95 -10.92 0.33
CA MET A 233 -22.38 -10.12 -0.83
C MET A 233 -21.64 -10.49 -2.12
N PHE A 234 -20.39 -10.95 -2.00
CA PHE A 234 -19.54 -11.42 -3.10
C PHE A 234 -19.44 -12.96 -3.11
N LYS A 235 -20.28 -13.66 -2.34
CA LYS A 235 -20.30 -15.13 -2.20
C LYS A 235 -18.94 -15.72 -1.76
N LEU A 236 -18.17 -14.94 -1.00
CA LEU A 236 -16.84 -15.32 -0.55
C LEU A 236 -16.95 -16.14 0.74
N ARG A 237 -16.49 -17.40 0.67
CA ARG A 237 -16.53 -18.34 1.82
C ARG A 237 -15.23 -18.37 2.63
N GLN A 238 -14.11 -17.98 2.03
CA GLN A 238 -12.83 -17.87 2.71
C GLN A 238 -12.75 -16.55 3.47
N ARG A 239 -11.96 -16.51 4.55
CA ARG A 239 -11.64 -15.26 5.24
C ARG A 239 -10.85 -14.36 4.31
N ILE A 240 -11.28 -13.11 4.18
CA ILE A 240 -10.63 -12.11 3.35
C ILE A 240 -10.02 -11.07 4.27
N TYR A 241 -8.75 -10.75 4.06
CA TYR A 241 -8.03 -9.69 4.77
C TYR A 241 -7.74 -8.56 3.79
N ILE A 242 -8.04 -7.32 4.17
CA ILE A 242 -7.90 -6.14 3.29
C ILE A 242 -7.25 -5.00 4.05
N ALA A 243 -6.31 -4.32 3.42
CA ALA A 243 -5.79 -3.03 3.88
C ALA A 243 -5.99 -1.97 2.81
N GLU A 244 -6.45 -0.78 3.19
CA GLU A 244 -6.48 0.40 2.34
C GLU A 244 -5.52 1.45 2.92
N LEU A 245 -4.64 2.00 2.07
CA LEU A 245 -3.62 2.97 2.46
C LEU A 245 -3.67 4.21 1.55
N ASN A 246 -3.54 5.39 2.17
CA ASN A 246 -3.37 6.66 1.46
C ASN A 246 -1.89 6.87 1.13
N VAL A 247 -1.48 6.40 -0.05
CA VAL A 247 -0.09 6.47 -0.50
C VAL A 247 0.41 7.90 -0.72
N GLU A 248 -0.47 8.84 -1.10
CA GLU A 248 -0.07 10.23 -1.26
C GLU A 248 0.36 10.85 0.07
N THR A 249 -0.33 10.51 1.17
CA THR A 249 0.08 10.93 2.51
C THR A 249 1.40 10.30 2.91
N ILE A 250 1.59 9.01 2.62
CA ILE A 250 2.84 8.28 2.93
C ILE A 250 4.02 8.90 2.19
N PHE A 251 3.90 9.13 0.88
CA PHE A 251 5.01 9.60 0.04
C PHE A 251 5.38 11.06 0.26
N ARG A 252 4.51 11.86 0.89
CA ARG A 252 4.82 13.25 1.28
C ARG A 252 5.64 13.34 2.56
N THR A 253 5.87 12.23 3.25
CA THR A 253 6.66 12.21 4.48
C THR A 253 8.13 12.37 4.12
N GLU A 254 8.65 13.60 4.22
CA GLU A 254 10.08 13.87 4.04
C GLU A 254 10.82 13.54 5.33
N THR A 255 11.27 12.29 5.49
CA THR A 255 12.13 11.94 6.62
C THR A 255 13.58 12.14 6.25
N ARG A 256 14.26 13.06 6.94
CA ARG A 256 15.70 13.22 6.84
C ARG A 256 16.37 12.26 7.80
N HIS A 257 17.10 11.29 7.28
CA HIS A 257 17.91 10.40 8.11
C HIS A 257 19.12 11.15 8.66
N SER A 258 19.25 11.18 9.99
CA SER A 258 20.52 11.51 10.65
C SER A 258 21.41 10.27 10.68
N VAL A 259 22.69 10.45 10.38
CA VAL A 259 23.68 9.37 10.53
C VAL A 259 24.11 9.33 11.99
N GLU A 260 23.80 8.24 12.68
CA GLU A 260 24.28 7.98 14.03
C GLU A 260 25.55 7.11 14.01
N PRO A 261 26.52 7.35 14.91
CA PRO A 261 27.68 6.49 15.05
C PRO A 261 27.29 5.07 15.45
N ILE A 262 27.98 4.07 14.88
CA ILE A 262 27.78 2.67 15.28
C ILE A 262 28.21 2.50 16.75
N PRO A 263 27.36 1.89 17.61
CA PRO A 263 27.72 1.61 19.00
C PRO A 263 29.00 0.78 19.12
N ARG A 264 29.88 1.18 20.05
CA ARG A 264 31.19 0.51 20.27
C ARG A 264 31.18 -0.53 21.39
N PHE A 265 30.13 -0.54 22.20
CA PHE A 265 30.02 -1.39 23.38
C PHE A 265 28.98 -2.49 23.17
N PRO A 266 29.15 -3.66 23.80
CA PRO A 266 28.22 -4.77 23.62
C PRO A 266 26.84 -4.44 24.22
N SER A 267 25.80 -5.06 23.68
CA SER A 267 24.46 -5.03 24.27
C SER A 267 24.26 -6.18 25.26
N ILE A 268 23.37 -5.97 26.24
CA ILE A 268 22.90 -6.99 27.17
C ILE A 268 21.42 -7.22 26.92
N ARG A 269 21.02 -8.48 26.81
CA ARG A 269 19.62 -8.90 26.64
C ARG A 269 19.07 -9.47 27.94
N ARG A 270 17.89 -9.01 28.35
CA ARG A 270 17.12 -9.54 29.48
C ARG A 270 15.72 -9.91 29.04
N ASP A 271 15.28 -11.11 29.41
CA ASP A 271 13.95 -11.59 29.07
C ASP A 271 13.11 -11.66 30.35
N LEU A 272 11.95 -10.99 30.34
CA LEU A 272 11.01 -10.95 31.44
C LEU A 272 9.73 -11.68 31.04
N SER A 273 9.29 -12.65 31.85
CA SER A 273 7.99 -13.31 31.69
C SER A 273 6.97 -12.65 32.61
N LEU A 274 6.00 -11.95 32.03
CA LEU A 274 4.96 -11.22 32.75
C LEU A 274 3.66 -12.03 32.76
N LEU A 275 2.95 -12.01 33.89
CA LEU A 275 1.56 -12.44 34.02
C LEU A 275 0.67 -11.19 34.08
N LEU A 276 -0.21 -11.06 33.10
CA LEU A 276 -1.05 -9.89 32.85
C LEU A 276 -2.52 -10.33 32.79
N ASP A 277 -3.44 -9.43 33.10
CA ASP A 277 -4.87 -9.68 32.92
C ASP A 277 -5.21 -9.72 31.42
N LYS A 278 -6.19 -10.56 31.01
CA LYS A 278 -6.51 -10.79 29.59
C LYS A 278 -6.88 -9.54 28.77
N ASP A 279 -7.35 -8.48 29.44
CA ASP A 279 -7.71 -7.22 28.79
C ASP A 279 -6.53 -6.26 28.63
N THR A 280 -5.38 -6.53 29.26
CA THR A 280 -4.18 -5.70 29.14
C THR A 280 -3.61 -5.78 27.72
N ARG A 281 -3.39 -4.63 27.08
CA ARG A 281 -2.81 -4.57 25.73
C ARG A 281 -1.29 -4.55 25.80
N TYR A 282 -0.66 -5.05 24.74
CA TYR A 282 0.79 -4.94 24.61
C TYR A 282 1.26 -3.48 24.54
N GLU A 283 0.46 -2.59 23.94
CA GLU A 283 0.74 -1.16 23.90
C GLU A 283 0.87 -0.55 25.31
N ASP A 284 0.03 -0.99 26.25
CA ASP A 284 0.10 -0.54 27.65
C ASP A 284 1.39 -1.01 28.32
N VAL A 285 1.80 -2.26 28.06
CA VAL A 285 3.08 -2.82 28.52
C VAL A 285 4.24 -2.02 27.94
N HIS A 286 4.26 -1.82 26.62
CA HIS A 286 5.30 -1.07 25.94
C HIS A 286 5.40 0.36 26.49
N ALA A 287 4.27 1.07 26.61
CA ALA A 287 4.23 2.42 27.17
C ALA A 287 4.71 2.48 28.63
N ALA A 288 4.35 1.49 29.45
CA ALA A 288 4.83 1.39 30.83
C ALA A 288 6.35 1.19 30.89
N VAL A 289 6.91 0.28 30.09
CA VAL A 289 8.36 0.06 30.01
C VAL A 289 9.08 1.31 29.51
N THR A 290 8.63 1.93 28.41
CA THR A 290 9.23 3.15 27.87
C THR A 290 9.17 4.31 28.87
N SER A 291 8.12 4.40 29.68
CA SER A 291 7.99 5.44 30.71
C SER A 291 9.02 5.37 31.84
N ALA A 292 9.78 4.28 31.93
CA ALA A 292 10.93 4.19 32.82
C ALA A 292 12.04 5.19 32.45
N GLY A 293 12.08 5.66 31.20
CA GLY A 293 13.02 6.71 30.77
C GLY A 293 14.48 6.28 30.82
N ILE A 294 14.76 4.98 30.62
CA ILE A 294 16.10 4.40 30.68
C ILE A 294 16.81 4.68 29.35
N PRO A 295 17.86 5.51 29.31
CA PRO A 295 18.50 5.90 28.04
C PRO A 295 19.16 4.74 27.32
N ASP A 296 19.68 3.77 28.08
CA ASP A 296 20.37 2.60 27.53
C ASP A 296 19.39 1.52 27.04
N LEU A 297 18.07 1.64 27.27
CA LEU A 297 17.08 0.68 26.75
C LEU A 297 16.78 1.00 25.27
N ILE A 298 17.42 0.26 24.38
CA ILE A 298 17.34 0.51 22.93
C ILE A 298 16.23 -0.28 22.24
N GLN A 299 15.73 -1.35 22.85
CA GLN A 299 14.71 -2.19 22.22
C GLN A 299 13.87 -2.97 23.22
N ILE A 300 12.56 -3.03 22.95
CA ILE A 300 11.56 -3.82 23.65
C ILE A 300 10.89 -4.72 22.60
N ARG A 301 10.87 -6.03 22.79
CA ARG A 301 10.23 -6.98 21.85
C ARG A 301 9.36 -7.98 22.59
N PRO A 302 8.11 -8.24 22.16
CA PRO A 302 7.39 -9.42 22.63
C PRO A 302 8.04 -10.67 22.00
N ILE A 303 8.26 -11.70 22.80
CA ILE A 303 8.92 -12.95 22.36
C ILE A 303 7.97 -14.13 22.34
N ASP A 304 7.06 -14.20 23.31
CA ASP A 304 6.11 -15.30 23.44
C ASP A 304 4.83 -14.85 24.16
N ARG A 305 3.70 -15.47 23.82
CA ARG A 305 2.41 -15.23 24.44
C ARG A 305 1.70 -16.56 24.70
N MET A 306 1.41 -16.83 25.96
CA MET A 306 0.68 -18.03 26.39
C MET A 306 -0.68 -17.64 26.97
N GLU A 307 -1.75 -18.08 26.31
CA GLU A 307 -3.14 -17.87 26.77
C GLU A 307 -3.53 -18.76 27.96
N SER A 308 -2.80 -19.85 28.18
CA SER A 308 -3.05 -20.84 29.22
C SER A 308 -1.75 -21.46 29.73
N GLY A 309 -1.72 -21.89 30.99
CA GLY A 309 -0.57 -22.51 31.63
C GLY A 309 -0.80 -22.72 33.12
N PRO A 310 0.26 -22.88 33.93
CA PRO A 310 0.16 -23.02 35.39
C PRO A 310 -0.13 -21.67 36.08
N PHE A 311 -1.14 -20.94 35.61
CA PHE A 311 -1.56 -19.63 36.13
C PHE A 311 -3.08 -19.47 35.94
N PRO A 312 -3.74 -18.53 36.66
CA PRO A 312 -5.20 -18.37 36.61
C PRO A 312 -5.72 -18.10 35.20
N GLU A 313 -6.90 -18.61 34.87
CA GLU A 313 -7.54 -18.41 33.55
C GLU A 313 -7.88 -16.95 33.23
N SER A 314 -7.92 -16.07 34.24
CA SER A 314 -8.10 -14.63 34.06
C SER A 314 -6.85 -13.93 33.51
N LYS A 315 -5.69 -14.61 33.54
CA LYS A 315 -4.42 -14.07 33.11
C LYS A 315 -3.90 -14.74 31.86
N TYR A 316 -3.00 -14.06 31.18
CA TYR A 316 -2.14 -14.62 30.16
C TYR A 316 -0.68 -14.30 30.49
N SER A 317 0.24 -15.09 29.94
CA SER A 317 1.67 -14.82 30.08
C SER A 317 2.22 -14.18 28.82
N LEU A 318 2.99 -13.11 28.99
CA LEU A 318 3.72 -12.44 27.92
C LEU A 318 5.21 -12.42 28.27
N ALA A 319 6.03 -13.06 27.46
CA ALA A 319 7.46 -12.86 27.51
C ALA A 319 7.82 -11.60 26.70
N ILE A 320 8.63 -10.72 27.30
CA ILE A 320 9.24 -9.58 26.61
C ILE A 320 10.76 -9.65 26.72
N SER A 321 11.44 -9.25 25.66
CA SER A 321 12.89 -9.12 25.60
C SER A 321 13.25 -7.64 25.60
N LEU A 322 14.15 -7.27 26.52
CA LEU A 322 14.70 -5.95 26.69
C LEU A 322 16.16 -5.99 26.27
N ILE A 323 16.57 -5.08 25.38
CA ILE A 323 17.97 -4.95 24.99
C ILE A 323 18.49 -3.62 25.49
N TYR A 324 19.52 -3.70 26.31
CA TYR A 324 20.23 -2.56 26.86
C TYR A 324 21.57 -2.40 26.14
N GLN A 325 21.91 -1.17 25.75
CA GLN A 325 23.20 -0.84 25.17
C GLN A 325 23.53 0.63 25.43
N SER A 326 24.74 0.87 25.96
CA SER A 326 25.26 2.22 26.10
C SER A 326 26.22 2.57 24.97
N ASN A 327 26.21 3.83 24.55
CA ASN A 327 27.16 4.34 23.56
C ASN A 327 28.50 4.76 24.18
N GLU A 328 28.60 4.81 25.51
CA GLU A 328 29.76 5.36 26.22
C GLU A 328 30.58 4.32 26.99
N ARG A 329 29.97 3.18 27.35
CA ARG A 329 30.59 2.17 28.22
C ARG A 329 29.93 0.81 28.11
N THR A 330 30.61 -0.22 28.62
CA THR A 330 29.99 -1.53 28.88
C THR A 330 29.09 -1.43 30.11
N LEU A 331 27.87 -1.95 30.01
CA LEU A 331 26.94 -2.05 31.13
C LEU A 331 27.32 -3.21 32.05
N THR A 332 27.17 -3.05 33.36
CA THR A 332 27.35 -4.16 34.33
C THR A 332 26.01 -4.82 34.66
N ASP A 333 26.07 -6.05 35.18
CA ASP A 333 24.85 -6.78 35.57
C ASP A 333 24.09 -6.06 36.68
N GLU A 334 24.78 -5.40 37.62
CA GLU A 334 24.14 -4.66 38.72
C GLU A 334 23.33 -3.46 38.22
N GLU A 335 23.77 -2.80 37.14
CA GLU A 335 23.06 -1.69 36.52
C GLU A 335 21.82 -2.17 35.79
N VAL A 336 21.95 -3.24 35.03
CA VAL A 336 20.83 -3.87 34.32
C VAL A 336 19.79 -4.40 35.31
N ASP A 337 20.21 -5.01 36.41
CA ASP A 337 19.31 -5.47 37.47
C ASP A 337 18.59 -4.30 38.18
N GLN A 338 19.16 -3.08 38.18
CA GLN A 338 18.45 -1.89 38.65
C GLN A 338 17.39 -1.43 37.64
N PHE A 339 17.73 -1.44 36.35
CA PHE A 339 16.79 -1.14 35.26
C PHE A 339 15.61 -2.09 35.25
N ASP A 340 15.86 -3.40 35.35
CA ASP A 340 14.82 -4.43 35.38
C ASP A 340 13.90 -4.25 36.60
N ARG A 341 14.45 -3.94 37.79
CA ARG A 341 13.64 -3.66 38.99
C ARG A 341 12.75 -2.43 38.84
N GLN A 342 13.28 -1.36 38.23
CA GLN A 342 12.50 -0.16 37.96
C GLN A 342 11.34 -0.45 36.99
N ILE A 343 11.61 -1.19 35.91
CA ILE A 343 10.60 -1.58 34.92
C ILE A 343 9.53 -2.48 35.55
N LEU A 344 9.93 -3.50 36.32
CA LEU A 344 9.01 -4.41 37.00
C LEU A 344 8.11 -3.65 37.98
N GLY A 345 8.66 -2.71 38.75
CA GLY A 345 7.87 -1.87 39.66
C GLY A 345 6.81 -1.03 38.93
N LEU A 346 7.15 -0.46 37.76
CA LEU A 346 6.19 0.29 36.94
C LEU A 346 5.10 -0.60 36.34
N LEU A 347 5.48 -1.79 35.85
CA LEU A 347 4.54 -2.76 35.30
C LEU A 347 3.58 -3.28 36.37
N GLU A 348 4.07 -3.55 37.58
CA GLU A 348 3.25 -3.95 38.73
C GLU A 348 2.29 -2.82 39.13
N GLN A 349 2.80 -1.59 39.27
CA GLN A 349 1.99 -0.44 39.71
C GLN A 349 0.90 -0.05 38.70
N ARG A 350 1.21 -0.06 37.39
CA ARG A 350 0.28 0.41 36.35
C ARG A 350 -0.65 -0.67 35.83
N LEU A 351 -0.16 -1.90 35.71
CA LEU A 351 -0.84 -2.98 35.00
C LEU A 351 -1.12 -4.20 35.88
N GLY A 352 -0.75 -4.18 37.17
CA GLY A 352 -0.87 -5.34 38.04
C GLY A 352 -0.04 -6.54 37.58
N ALA A 353 1.01 -6.27 36.77
CA ALA A 353 1.85 -7.30 36.20
C ALA A 353 2.62 -8.04 37.29
N GLN A 354 2.73 -9.36 37.15
CA GLN A 354 3.51 -10.20 38.06
C GLN A 354 4.59 -10.95 37.29
N LEU A 355 5.80 -11.04 37.84
CA LEU A 355 6.85 -11.84 37.23
C LEU A 355 6.51 -13.33 37.37
N ARG A 356 6.42 -14.03 36.23
CA ARG A 356 6.31 -15.49 36.19
C ARG A 356 7.69 -16.07 36.46
N LYS A 357 7.82 -16.77 37.59
CA LYS A 357 9.02 -17.53 37.93
C LYS A 357 9.13 -18.80 37.11
#